data_AF-A0A6V3R7L9-F1
#
_entry.id   AF-A0A6V3R7L9-F1
#
_cell.length_a   1.000
_cell.length_b   1.000
_cell.length_c   1.000
_cell.angle_alpha   90.00
_cell.angle_beta   90.00
_cell.angle_gamma   90.00
#
_symmetry.space_group_name_H-M   'P 1'
#
loop_
_entity.id
_entity.type
_entity.pdbx_description
1 polymer ?
#
loop_
_entity_poly.entity_id
_entity_poly.type
_entity_poly.pdbx_seq_one_letter_code
_entity_poly.pdbx_strand_id
1 'polypeptide(L)'
;MVPYGNARMESGKVSCQHGEEECEGNRWEQCAIAHYPDASDYFPFYYCMESEGDRMLHNVKKCASDANLDYGILSTCYNGAESEELQKKAAAMTPSDHQYVPWVLINGVKSPSDGDNILEEVCSAYTGEAPKACESLEKSKGWKRCYA
;
A
#
# COMPACT_ATOMS: atom_id res chain seq x y z
N MET A 1 -4.83 -1.74 1.33
CA MET A 1 -3.95 -0.54 1.22
C MET A 1 -4.74 0.62 0.63
N VAL A 2 -4.25 1.85 0.76
CA VAL A 2 -4.91 3.06 0.22
C VAL A 2 -3.85 3.92 -0.50
N PRO A 3 -3.60 3.69 -1.80
CA PRO A 3 -2.66 4.51 -2.58
C PRO A 3 -3.26 5.90 -2.79
N TYR A 4 -2.73 6.91 -2.09
CA TYR A 4 -3.17 8.31 -2.17
C TYR A 4 -2.17 9.21 -1.45
N GLY A 5 -1.85 8.85 -0.20
CA GLY A 5 -0.83 9.52 0.60
C GLY A 5 -1.08 11.02 0.78
N ASN A 6 -0.09 11.83 0.44
CA ASN A 6 -0.13 13.29 0.55
C ASN A 6 -0.88 13.98 -0.61
N ALA A 7 -1.53 13.23 -1.50
CA ALA A 7 -2.29 13.81 -2.59
C ALA A 7 -3.44 14.69 -2.08
N ARG A 8 -3.83 15.68 -2.90
CA ARG A 8 -4.91 16.61 -2.58
C ARG A 8 -5.96 16.59 -3.66
N MET A 9 -7.21 16.60 -3.23
CA MET A 9 -8.36 16.67 -4.12
C MET A 9 -9.01 18.03 -4.04
N GLU A 10 -8.97 18.78 -5.14
CA GLU A 10 -9.54 20.12 -5.25
C GLU A 10 -10.41 20.20 -6.50
N SER A 11 -11.69 20.54 -6.33
CA SER A 11 -12.66 20.67 -7.44
C SER A 11 -12.70 19.44 -8.38
N GLY A 12 -12.57 18.24 -7.83
CA GLY A 12 -12.58 16.98 -8.58
C GLY A 12 -11.26 16.63 -9.28
N LYS A 13 -10.19 17.42 -9.08
CA LYS A 13 -8.85 17.12 -9.60
C LYS A 13 -7.92 16.70 -8.47
N VAL A 14 -7.12 15.67 -8.73
CA VAL A 14 -6.08 15.20 -7.82
C VAL A 14 -4.75 15.85 -8.19
N SER A 15 -4.01 16.27 -7.17
CA SER A 15 -2.62 16.70 -7.30
C SER A 15 -1.77 15.91 -6.31
N CYS A 16 -0.60 15.45 -6.75
CA CYS A 16 0.31 14.62 -5.95
C CYS A 16 1.64 15.36 -5.70
N GLN A 17 2.34 15.00 -4.63
CA GLN A 17 3.53 15.72 -4.15
C GLN A 17 4.71 15.59 -5.13
N HIS A 18 4.78 14.47 -5.84
CA HIS A 18 5.81 14.12 -6.81
C HIS A 18 5.33 14.28 -8.27
N GLY A 19 4.23 15.01 -8.50
CA GLY A 19 3.71 15.32 -9.83
C GLY A 19 2.70 14.30 -10.38
N GLU A 20 2.35 14.44 -11.66
CA GLU A 20 1.27 13.65 -12.27
C GLU A 20 1.60 12.14 -12.34
N GLU A 21 2.87 11.77 -12.50
CA GLU A 21 3.27 10.36 -12.57
C GLU A 21 2.91 9.58 -11.29
N GLU A 22 3.06 10.20 -10.11
CA GLU A 22 2.59 9.63 -8.84
C GLU A 22 1.07 9.46 -8.83
N CYS A 23 0.33 10.45 -9.33
CA CYS A 23 -1.12 10.37 -9.43
C CYS A 23 -1.56 9.23 -10.36
N GLU A 24 -0.87 9.05 -11.48
CA GLU A 24 -1.12 7.94 -12.41
C GLU A 24 -0.78 6.58 -11.78
N GLY A 25 0.35 6.48 -11.08
CA GLY A 25 0.74 5.28 -10.33
C GLY A 25 -0.33 4.87 -9.31
N ASN A 26 -0.77 5.83 -8.49
CA ASN A 26 -1.88 5.65 -7.55
C ASN A 26 -3.15 5.11 -8.24
N ARG A 27 -3.52 5.61 -9.43
CA ARG A 27 -4.70 5.12 -10.18
C ARG A 27 -4.54 3.66 -10.60
N TRP A 28 -3.38 3.27 -11.12
CA TRP A 28 -3.12 1.88 -11.51
C TRP A 28 -3.22 0.92 -10.33
N GLU A 29 -2.63 1.28 -9.20
CA GLU A 29 -2.67 0.48 -7.97
C GLU A 29 -4.07 0.40 -7.38
N GLN A 30 -4.82 1.51 -7.37
CA GLN A 30 -6.23 1.53 -6.98
C GLN A 30 -7.07 0.61 -7.86
N CYS A 31 -6.87 0.62 -9.19
CA CYS A 31 -7.55 -0.28 -10.11
C CYS A 31 -7.22 -1.75 -9.84
N ALA A 32 -5.96 -2.07 -9.52
CA ALA A 32 -5.58 -3.43 -9.14
C ALA A 32 -6.29 -3.87 -7.85
N ILE A 33 -6.31 -3.02 -6.82
CA ILE A 33 -7.03 -3.29 -5.56
C ILE A 33 -8.54 -3.43 -5.80
N ALA A 34 -9.14 -2.65 -6.71
CA ALA A 34 -10.57 -2.69 -6.97
C ALA A 34 -11.02 -3.97 -7.68
N HIS A 35 -10.25 -4.43 -8.67
CA HIS A 35 -10.60 -5.60 -9.50
C HIS A 35 -10.03 -6.93 -8.96
N TYR A 36 -9.03 -6.87 -8.10
CA TYR A 36 -8.39 -8.02 -7.45
C TYR A 36 -8.30 -7.75 -5.94
N PRO A 37 -9.41 -7.75 -5.20
CA PRO A 37 -9.47 -7.23 -3.82
C PRO A 37 -8.70 -8.07 -2.79
N ASP A 38 -8.39 -9.33 -3.11
CA ASP A 38 -7.57 -10.18 -2.25
C ASP A 38 -6.11 -9.73 -2.31
N ALA A 39 -5.51 -9.49 -1.14
CA ALA A 39 -4.15 -8.99 -1.05
C ALA A 39 -3.10 -9.93 -1.69
N SER A 40 -3.38 -11.23 -1.74
CA SER A 40 -2.51 -12.18 -2.46
C SER A 40 -2.40 -11.90 -3.96
N ASP A 41 -3.41 -11.23 -4.53
CA ASP A 41 -3.56 -11.08 -5.96
C ASP A 41 -3.00 -9.71 -6.40
N TYR A 42 -3.41 -8.62 -5.76
CA TYR A 42 -2.94 -7.27 -6.14
C TYR A 42 -1.54 -6.94 -5.61
N PHE A 43 -1.10 -7.52 -4.49
CA PHE A 43 0.15 -7.10 -3.84
C PHE A 43 1.41 -7.39 -4.65
N PRO A 44 1.54 -8.51 -5.39
CA PRO A 44 2.66 -8.72 -6.30
C PRO A 44 2.76 -7.64 -7.40
N PHE A 45 1.63 -7.18 -7.93
CA PHE A 45 1.57 -6.09 -8.90
C PHE A 45 2.06 -4.78 -8.29
N TYR A 46 1.52 -4.44 -7.11
CA TYR A 46 1.91 -3.26 -6.36
C TYR A 46 3.41 -3.24 -6.05
N TYR A 47 3.92 -4.35 -5.50
CA TYR A 47 5.35 -4.48 -5.18
C TYR A 47 6.23 -4.34 -6.42
N CYS A 48 5.82 -4.89 -7.56
CA CYS A 48 6.53 -4.71 -8.83
C CYS A 48 6.57 -3.23 -9.23
N MET A 49 5.43 -2.54 -9.23
CA MET A 49 5.35 -1.12 -9.59
C MET A 49 6.25 -0.25 -8.71
N GLU A 50 6.16 -0.39 -7.39
CA GLU A 50 6.97 0.35 -6.43
C GLU A 50 8.47 0.07 -6.55
N SER A 51 8.84 -1.15 -6.95
CA SER A 51 10.25 -1.55 -7.14
C SER A 51 10.89 -0.95 -8.40
N GLU A 52 10.10 -0.43 -9.34
CA GLU A 52 10.60 0.11 -10.62
C GLU A 52 10.98 1.60 -10.53
N GLY A 53 10.64 2.29 -9.43
CA GLY A 53 10.92 3.72 -9.23
C GLY A 53 10.38 4.57 -10.38
N ASP A 54 11.23 5.44 -10.94
CA ASP A 54 10.88 6.32 -12.08
C ASP A 54 10.39 5.56 -13.34
N ARG A 55 10.61 4.24 -13.44
CA ARG A 55 10.16 3.42 -14.57
C ARG A 55 8.83 2.71 -14.31
N MET A 56 8.17 2.99 -13.18
CA MET A 56 6.90 2.38 -12.79
C MET A 56 5.86 2.38 -13.92
N LEU A 57 5.55 3.56 -14.47
CA LEU A 57 4.50 3.69 -15.50
C LEU A 57 4.86 2.97 -16.81
N HIS A 58 6.14 2.92 -17.17
CA HIS A 58 6.60 2.15 -18.33
C HIS A 58 6.38 0.64 -18.15
N ASN A 59 6.43 0.15 -16.91
CA ASN A 59 6.42 -1.27 -16.60
C ASN A 59 5.07 -1.81 -16.11
N VAL A 60 4.01 -1.01 -16.07
CA VAL A 60 2.66 -1.44 -15.62
C VAL A 60 2.21 -2.74 -16.28
N LYS A 61 2.34 -2.86 -17.60
CA LYS A 61 1.93 -4.07 -18.32
C LYS A 61 2.79 -5.28 -17.96
N LYS A 62 4.09 -5.08 -17.75
CA LYS A 62 5.02 -6.12 -17.28
C LYS A 62 4.62 -6.56 -15.87
N CYS A 63 4.42 -5.62 -14.95
CA CYS A 63 4.01 -5.91 -13.58
C CYS A 63 2.66 -6.62 -13.51
N ALA A 64 1.69 -6.25 -14.36
CA ALA A 64 0.41 -6.95 -14.44
C ALA A 64 0.61 -8.40 -14.89
N SER A 65 1.43 -8.62 -15.92
CA SER A 65 1.77 -9.98 -16.38
C SER A 65 2.48 -10.81 -15.31
N ASP A 66 3.47 -10.25 -14.61
CA ASP A 66 4.24 -10.94 -13.58
C ASP A 66 3.37 -11.31 -12.36
N ALA A 67 2.37 -10.48 -12.06
CA ALA A 67 1.39 -10.71 -11.00
C ALA A 67 0.17 -11.53 -11.45
N ASN A 68 0.13 -12.00 -12.70
CA ASN A 68 -1.01 -12.72 -13.28
C ASN A 68 -2.34 -11.93 -13.24
N LEU A 69 -2.25 -10.60 -13.39
CA LEU A 69 -3.41 -9.71 -13.53
C LEU A 69 -3.70 -9.43 -15.00
N ASP A 70 -4.98 -9.36 -15.36
CA ASP A 70 -5.42 -8.95 -16.69
C ASP A 70 -5.20 -7.44 -16.87
N TYR A 71 -4.18 -7.09 -17.68
CA TYR A 71 -3.88 -5.70 -18.03
C TYR A 71 -5.06 -4.98 -18.71
N GLY A 72 -5.88 -5.67 -19.49
CA GLY A 72 -7.06 -5.11 -20.15
C GLY A 72 -8.12 -4.63 -19.15
N ILE A 73 -8.34 -5.39 -18.07
CA ILE A 73 -9.20 -4.97 -16.95
C ILE A 73 -8.62 -3.72 -16.29
N LEU A 74 -7.33 -3.74 -15.93
CA LEU A 74 -6.68 -2.59 -15.28
C LEU A 74 -6.70 -1.35 -16.17
N SER A 75 -6.42 -1.50 -17.46
CA SER A 75 -6.39 -0.41 -18.43
C SER A 75 -7.79 0.17 -18.65
N THR A 76 -8.84 -0.66 -18.64
CA THR A 76 -10.23 -0.20 -18.73
C THR A 76 -10.61 0.63 -17.51
N CYS A 77 -10.25 0.19 -16.31
CA CYS A 77 -10.46 0.95 -15.09
C CYS A 77 -9.69 2.28 -15.11
N TYR A 78 -8.38 2.24 -15.42
CA TYR A 78 -7.51 3.40 -15.43
C TYR A 78 -8.01 4.50 -16.38
N ASN A 79 -8.42 4.14 -17.60
CA ASN A 79 -8.91 5.08 -18.61
C ASN A 79 -10.40 5.46 -18.44
N GLY A 80 -11.12 4.82 -17.52
CA GLY A 80 -12.53 5.01 -17.29
C GLY A 80 -12.83 5.96 -16.13
N ALA A 81 -14.10 6.35 -16.00
CA ALA A 81 -14.59 7.12 -14.85
C ALA A 81 -14.40 6.40 -13.49
N GLU A 82 -14.20 5.07 -13.53
CA GLU A 82 -13.90 4.28 -12.34
C GLU A 82 -12.65 4.77 -11.61
N SER A 83 -11.58 5.12 -12.34
CA SER A 83 -10.34 5.59 -11.71
C SER A 83 -10.53 6.91 -10.94
N GLU A 84 -11.40 7.80 -11.43
CA GLU A 84 -11.74 9.05 -10.73
C GLU A 84 -12.53 8.79 -9.45
N GLU A 85 -13.48 7.85 -9.47
CA GLU A 85 -14.24 7.45 -8.28
C GLU A 85 -13.35 6.75 -7.25
N LEU A 86 -12.39 5.93 -7.70
CA LEU A 86 -11.42 5.29 -6.82
C LEU A 86 -10.50 6.31 -6.15
N GLN A 87 -10.07 7.35 -6.86
CA GLN A 87 -9.32 8.46 -6.28
C GLN A 87 -10.13 9.18 -5.20
N LYS A 88 -11.42 9.51 -5.46
CA LYS A 88 -12.32 10.12 -4.46
C LYS A 88 -12.47 9.25 -3.21
N LYS A 89 -12.63 7.94 -3.41
CA LYS A 89 -12.72 6.98 -2.31
C LYS A 89 -11.41 6.92 -1.51
N ALA A 90 -10.26 6.90 -2.17
CA ALA A 90 -8.96 6.88 -1.51
C ALA A 90 -8.69 8.17 -0.73
N ALA A 91 -9.08 9.33 -1.27
CA ALA A 91 -9.04 10.62 -0.57
C ALA A 91 -9.90 10.61 0.70
N ALA A 92 -11.12 10.06 0.64
CA ALA A 92 -12.01 9.97 1.79
C ALA A 92 -11.55 8.94 2.85
N MET A 93 -10.82 7.90 2.44
CA MET A 93 -10.26 6.89 3.35
C MET A 93 -8.96 7.32 4.01
N THR A 94 -8.21 8.23 3.39
CA THR A 94 -6.94 8.73 3.93
C THR A 94 -7.22 9.67 5.10
N PRO A 95 -6.69 9.40 6.32
CA PRO A 95 -6.94 10.24 7.49
C PRO A 95 -6.51 11.69 7.22
N SER A 96 -7.40 12.66 7.39
CA SER A 96 -7.09 14.08 7.09
C SER A 96 -6.01 14.68 7.99
N ASP A 97 -5.72 14.04 9.12
CA ASP A 97 -4.75 14.45 10.13
C ASP A 97 -3.43 13.66 10.06
N HIS A 98 -3.24 12.79 9.07
CA HIS A 98 -1.92 12.19 8.84
C HIS A 98 -0.89 13.29 8.57
N GLN A 99 0.29 13.17 9.18
CA GLN A 99 1.33 14.21 9.12
C GLN A 99 2.41 13.92 8.09
N TYR A 100 2.51 12.66 7.67
CA TYR A 100 3.52 12.14 6.75
C TYR A 100 3.07 10.79 6.21
N VAL A 101 3.79 10.30 5.21
CA VAL A 101 3.66 8.93 4.68
C VAL A 101 4.97 8.17 4.88
N PRO A 102 4.95 6.84 5.08
CA PRO A 102 3.75 5.99 5.18
C PRO A 102 2.96 6.21 6.50
N TRP A 103 1.64 5.98 6.45
CA TRP A 103 0.76 6.09 7.63
C TRP A 103 0.14 4.72 7.97
N VAL A 104 0.90 3.90 8.69
CA VAL A 104 0.53 2.52 9.02
C VAL A 104 -0.38 2.45 10.25
N LEU A 105 -1.52 1.78 10.13
CA LEU A 105 -2.44 1.48 11.21
C LEU A 105 -2.55 -0.03 11.42
N ILE A 106 -2.46 -0.49 12.67
CA ILE A 106 -2.71 -1.87 13.08
C ILE A 106 -3.95 -1.87 13.97
N ASN A 107 -5.02 -2.55 13.55
CA ASN A 107 -6.33 -2.53 14.21
C ASN A 107 -6.85 -1.09 14.45
N GLY A 108 -6.60 -0.17 13.51
CA GLY A 108 -7.01 1.24 13.61
C GLY A 108 -6.11 2.11 14.51
N VAL A 109 -5.11 1.54 15.18
CA VAL A 109 -4.15 2.28 16.00
C VAL A 109 -2.88 2.54 15.20
N LYS A 110 -2.34 3.77 15.29
CA LYS A 110 -1.11 4.15 14.61
C LYS A 110 0.07 3.27 15.06
N SER A 111 0.76 2.66 14.10
CA SER A 111 2.03 1.95 14.32
C SER A 111 3.07 2.94 14.89
N PRO A 112 3.66 2.66 16.07
CA PRO A 112 4.72 3.47 16.66
C PRO A 112 6.01 3.49 15.84
N SER A 113 6.31 2.42 15.11
CA SER A 113 7.49 2.33 14.25
C SER A 113 7.22 2.71 12.79
N ASP A 114 6.04 3.25 12.48
CA ASP A 114 5.61 3.52 11.10
C ASP A 114 5.72 2.33 10.13
N GLY A 115 5.64 1.10 10.66
CA GLY A 115 5.77 -0.15 9.90
C GLY A 115 7.17 -0.79 9.91
N ASP A 116 8.21 -0.13 10.43
CA ASP A 116 9.56 -0.72 10.46
C ASP A 116 9.66 -2.04 11.26
N ASN A 117 8.85 -2.17 12.32
CA ASN A 117 8.72 -3.37 13.16
C ASN A 117 7.33 -4.01 13.02
N ILE A 118 6.76 -3.98 11.81
CA ILE A 118 5.37 -4.44 11.55
C ILE A 118 5.13 -5.87 12.06
N LEU A 119 6.11 -6.77 11.95
CA LEU A 119 5.95 -8.16 12.37
C LEU A 119 5.78 -8.26 13.89
N GLU A 120 6.62 -7.58 14.66
CA GLU A 120 6.52 -7.53 16.11
C GLU A 120 5.22 -6.86 16.56
N GLU A 121 4.84 -5.75 15.92
CA GLU A 121 3.64 -5.00 16.27
C GLU A 121 2.37 -5.79 15.97
N VAL A 122 2.30 -6.47 14.81
CA VAL A 122 1.19 -7.36 14.46
C VAL A 122 1.11 -8.55 15.43
N CYS A 123 2.25 -9.20 15.71
CA CYS A 123 2.28 -10.30 16.68
C CYS A 123 1.82 -9.86 18.07
N SER A 124 2.19 -8.64 18.49
CA SER A 124 1.77 -8.08 19.78
C SER A 124 0.28 -7.70 19.82
N ALA A 125 -0.28 -7.27 18.68
CA ALA A 125 -1.69 -6.90 18.55
C ALA A 125 -2.63 -8.10 18.31
N TYR A 126 -2.09 -9.27 17.95
CA TYR A 126 -2.87 -10.45 17.64
C TYR A 126 -3.41 -11.12 18.92
N THR A 127 -4.73 -11.30 18.99
CA THR A 127 -5.42 -11.86 20.17
C THR A 127 -5.75 -13.34 20.04
N GLY A 128 -5.47 -13.96 18.89
CA GLY A 128 -5.69 -15.38 18.63
C GLY A 128 -4.50 -16.25 19.01
N GLU A 129 -4.50 -17.51 18.54
CA GLU A 129 -3.36 -18.41 18.68
C GLU A 129 -2.19 -17.93 17.82
N ALA A 130 -1.15 -17.42 18.47
CA ALA A 130 -0.02 -16.81 17.78
C ALA A 130 0.67 -17.81 16.83
N PRO A 131 0.91 -17.42 15.55
CA PRO A 131 1.71 -18.24 14.64
C PRO A 131 3.12 -18.46 15.18
N LYS A 132 3.75 -19.59 14.83
CA LYS A 132 5.14 -19.92 15.22
C LYS A 132 6.15 -18.81 14.90
N ALA A 133 5.92 -18.05 13.84
CA ALA A 133 6.76 -16.90 13.49
C ALA A 133 6.83 -15.86 14.61
N CYS A 134 5.73 -15.59 15.31
CA CYS A 134 5.69 -14.66 16.44
C CYS A 134 6.54 -15.12 17.64
N GLU A 135 6.61 -16.42 17.90
CA GLU A 135 7.45 -16.98 18.97
C GLU A 135 8.96 -16.74 18.72
N SER A 136 9.38 -16.69 17.46
CA SER A 136 10.78 -16.48 17.09
C SER A 136 11.25 -15.04 17.32
N LEU A 137 10.33 -14.07 17.24
CA LEU A 137 10.60 -12.64 17.46
C LEU A 137 10.74 -12.29 18.94
N GLU A 138 10.05 -13.02 19.83
CA GLU A 138 10.24 -12.87 21.28
C GLU A 138 11.63 -13.35 21.73
N LYS A 139 12.20 -14.37 21.04
CA LYS A 139 13.54 -14.89 21.34
C LYS A 139 14.66 -13.94 20.91
N SER A 140 14.48 -13.16 19.84
CA SER A 140 15.50 -12.20 19.36
C SER A 140 15.66 -11.00 20.31
N LYS A 141 14.59 -10.61 21.03
CA LYS A 141 14.63 -9.61 22.11
C LYS A 141 15.48 -10.06 23.31
N GLY A 142 15.60 -11.37 23.54
CA GLY A 142 16.37 -11.95 24.63
C GLY A 142 17.90 -11.87 24.48
N TRP A 143 18.42 -11.61 23.26
CA TRP A 143 19.87 -11.57 23.01
C TRP A 143 20.50 -10.17 23.16
N LYS A 144 19.72 -9.09 23.34
CA LYS A 144 20.25 -7.72 23.54
C LYS A 144 20.73 -7.43 24.98
N ARG A 145 21.24 -8.44 25.71
CA ARG A 145 21.93 -8.25 27.00
C ARG A 145 23.26 -9.01 27.03
N CYS A 146 24.21 -8.57 26.21
CA CYS A 146 25.61 -8.70 26.53
C CYS A 146 26.14 -7.28 26.77
N TYR A 147 26.15 -6.86 28.03
CA TYR A 147 26.99 -5.74 28.46
C TYR A 147 28.45 -6.17 28.27
N ALA A 148 29.25 -5.32 27.62
CA ALA A 148 30.69 -5.31 27.70
C ALA A 148 31.11 -4.00 28.38
#